data_AF-A0A2U3K8S9-F1
#
_entry.id   AF-A0A2U3K8S9-F1
#
_cell.length_a   1.000
_cell.length_b   1.000
_cell.length_c   1.000
_cell.angle_alpha   90.00
_cell.angle_beta   90.00
_cell.angle_gamma   90.00
#
_symmetry.space_group_name_H-M   'P 1'
#
loop_
_entity.id
_entity.type
_entity.pdbx_description
1 polymer ?
#
loop_
_entity_poly.entity_id
_entity_poly.type
_entity_poly.pdbx_seq_one_letter_code
_entity_poly.pdbx_strand_id
1 'polypeptide(L)' 'MVAEVQKIVEQALKMPARERAEIAQRLLESLDQQMDIDVESAWQSEVDRRISELDSGRVSCIPWEEVRERLMRNSREAG' A
#
# COMPACT_ATOMS: atom_id res chain seq x y z
N MET A 1 -16.54 -16.61 -17.38
CA MET A 1 -15.62 -15.63 -16.77
C MET A 1 -15.43 -15.92 -15.28
N VAL A 2 -16.45 -15.78 -14.42
CA VAL A 2 -16.35 -16.06 -12.97
C VAL A 2 -15.95 -17.51 -12.66
N ALA A 3 -16.49 -18.48 -13.40
CA ALA A 3 -16.14 -19.89 -13.24
C ALA A 3 -14.66 -20.21 -13.54
N GLU A 4 -14.02 -19.46 -14.44
CA GLU A 4 -12.61 -19.66 -14.79
C GLU A 4 -11.69 -19.09 -13.70
N VAL A 5 -12.04 -17.92 -13.16
CA VAL A 5 -11.32 -17.31 -12.03
C VAL A 5 -11.34 -18.22 -10.82
N GLN A 6 -12.51 -18.77 -10.48
CA GLN A 6 -12.65 -19.69 -9.35
C GLN A 6 -11.76 -20.92 -9.50
N LYS A 7 -11.72 -21.51 -10.70
CA LYS A 7 -10.88 -22.67 -11.00
C LYS A 7 -9.38 -22.36 -10.84
N ILE A 8 -8.93 -21.21 -11.33
CA ILE A 8 -7.53 -20.76 -11.19
C ILE A 8 -7.16 -20.57 -9.72
N VAL A 9 -8.04 -19.95 -8.93
CA VAL A 9 -7.82 -19.76 -7.48
C VAL A 9 -7.74 -21.09 -6.75
N GLU A 10 -8.66 -22.02 -7.04
CA GLU A 10 -8.66 -23.36 -6.42
C GLU A 10 -7.40 -24.17 -6.77
N GLN A 11 -6.88 -24.02 -7.99
CA GLN A 11 -5.62 -24.64 -8.40
C GLN A 11 -4.42 -24.02 -7.67
N ALA A 12 -4.35 -22.69 -7.60
CA ALA A 12 -3.29 -21.99 -6.89
C ALA A 12 -3.27 -22.35 -5.39
N LEU A 13 -4.44 -22.43 -4.75
CA LEU A 13 -4.52 -22.77 -3.31
C LEU A 13 -4.00 -24.18 -2.95
N LYS A 14 -3.94 -25.10 -3.93
CA LYS A 14 -3.38 -26.44 -3.75
C LYS A 14 -1.85 -26.49 -3.86
N MET A 15 -1.21 -25.41 -4.30
CA MET A 15 0.26 -25.33 -4.46
C MET A 15 0.97 -25.02 -3.14
N PRO A 16 2.29 -25.31 -3.02
CA PRO A 16 3.12 -24.86 -1.91
C PRO A 16 3.08 -23.33 -1.72
N ALA A 17 3.28 -22.88 -0.48
CA ALA A 17 3.17 -21.46 -0.13
C ALA A 17 4.05 -20.54 -0.98
N ARG A 18 5.25 -20.99 -1.33
CA ARG A 18 6.20 -20.23 -2.17
C ARG A 18 5.66 -19.98 -3.58
N GLU A 19 5.11 -21.00 -4.23
CA GLU A 19 4.54 -20.89 -5.57
C GLU A 19 3.30 -19.99 -5.57
N ARG A 20 2.47 -20.08 -4.52
CA ARG A 20 1.33 -19.16 -4.35
C ARG A 20 1.77 -17.70 -4.23
N ALA A 21 2.83 -17.45 -3.46
CA ALA A 21 3.38 -16.11 -3.31
C ALA A 21 3.91 -15.55 -4.64
N GLU A 22 4.58 -16.38 -5.44
CA GLU A 22 5.06 -16.01 -6.77
C GLU A 22 3.90 -15.68 -7.73
N ILE A 23 2.83 -16.48 -7.74
CA ILE A 23 1.62 -16.18 -8.52
C ILE A 23 1.00 -14.85 -8.09
N ALA A 24 0.84 -14.64 -6.78
CA ALA A 24 0.27 -13.41 -6.24
C ALA A 24 1.11 -12.18 -6.63
N GLN A 25 2.44 -12.28 -6.51
CA GLN A 25 3.36 -11.21 -6.89
C GLN A 25 3.20 -10.85 -8.37
N ARG A 26 3.24 -11.83 -9.29
CA ARG A 26 3.12 -11.58 -10.73
C ARG A 26 1.76 -10.98 -11.11
N LEU A 27 0.69 -11.37 -10.42
CA LEU A 27 -0.64 -10.78 -10.62
C LEU A 27 -0.66 -9.33 -10.15
N LEU A 28 -0.09 -9.02 -8.98
CA LEU A 28 0.02 -7.64 -8.49
C LEU A 28 0.85 -6.76 -9.43
N GLU A 29 2.03 -7.23 -9.85
CA GLU A 29 2.88 -6.53 -10.82
C GLU A 29 2.18 -6.26 -12.15
N SER A 30 1.26 -7.14 -12.57
CA SER A 30 0.48 -6.93 -13.79
C SER A 30 -0.54 -5.78 -13.67
N LEU A 31 -0.99 -5.48 -12.45
CA LEU A 31 -1.89 -4.37 -12.16
C LEU A 31 -1.11 -3.05 -12.04
N ASP A 32 0.14 -3.10 -11.56
CA ASP A 32 1.00 -1.92 -11.42
C ASP A 32 1.40 -1.30 -12.77
N GLN A 33 1.37 -2.05 -13.88
CA GLN A 33 1.62 -1.48 -15.22
C GLN A 33 0.52 -0.53 -15.68
N GLN A 34 -0.61 -0.52 -14.97
CA GLN A 34 -1.74 0.37 -15.19
C GLN A 34 -1.69 1.57 -14.22
N MET A 35 -0.49 2.12 -13.98
CA MET A 35 -0.36 3.41 -13.32
C MET A 35 -1.07 4.46 -14.18
N ASP A 36 -2.23 4.90 -13.70
CA ASP A 36 -2.95 6.02 -14.27
C ASP A 36 -2.11 7.28 -14.06
N ILE A 37 -1.74 7.93 -15.17
CA ILE A 37 -0.96 9.18 -15.15
C ILE A 37 -1.66 10.25 -14.30
N ASP A 38 -2.99 10.18 -14.20
CA ASP A 38 -3.79 11.07 -13.38
C ASP A 38 -3.55 10.84 -11.87
N VAL A 39 -3.28 9.59 -11.46
CA VAL A 39 -2.94 9.25 -10.07
C VAL A 39 -1.56 9.80 -9.73
N GLU A 40 -0.55 9.58 -10.57
CA GLU A 40 0.80 10.12 -10.34
C GLU A 40 0.78 11.65 -10.23
N SER A 41 0.05 12.33 -11.14
CA SER A 41 -0.11 13.78 -11.11
C SER A 41 -0.83 14.27 -9.84
N ALA A 42 -1.84 13.54 -9.37
CA ALA A 42 -2.54 13.86 -8.13
C ALA A 42 -1.64 13.69 -6.90
N TRP A 43 -0.81 12.63 -6.87
CA TRP A 43 0.17 12.42 -5.82
C TRP A 43 1.24 13.52 -5.79
N GLN A 44 1.77 13.90 -6.96
CA GLN A 44 2.75 14.99 -7.03
C GLN A 44 2.16 16.31 -6.53
N SER A 45 0.93 16.63 -6.94
CA SER A 45 0.22 17.83 -6.49
C SER A 45 0.01 17.84 -4.97
N GLU A 46 -0.30 16.69 -4.36
CA GLU A 46 -0.47 16.56 -2.92
C GLU A 46 0.87 16.69 -2.16
N VAL A 47 1.95 16.14 -2.69
CA VAL A 47 3.30 16.29 -2.11
C VAL A 47 3.70 17.76 -2.09
N ASP A 48 3.56 18.46 -3.22
CA ASP A 48 3.90 19.89 -3.32
C ASP A 48 3.05 20.74 -2.37
N ARG A 49 1.75 20.42 -2.24
CA ARG A 49 0.85 21.08 -1.29
C ARG A 49 1.32 20.87 0.15
N ARG A 50 1.69 19.65 0.54
CA ARG A 50 2.14 19.34 1.91
C ARG A 50 3.45 20.03 2.24
N ILE A 51 4.41 20.05 1.31
CA ILE A 51 5.68 20.79 1.50
C ILE A 51 5.39 22.27 1.74
N SER A 52 4.54 22.88 0.90
CA SER A 52 4.16 24.29 1.07
C SER A 52 3.48 24.57 2.42
N GLU A 53 2.65 23.66 2.92
CA GLU A 53 2.00 23.78 4.23
C GLU A 53 2.99 23.69 5.38
N LEU A 54 3.99 22.81 5.28
CA LEU A 54 5.08 22.69 6.25
C LEU A 54 5.95 23.96 6.26
N ASP A 55 6.41 24.39 5.09
CA ASP A 55 7.30 25.55 4.94
C ASP A 55 6.62 26.86 5.39
N SER A 56 5.32 26.99 5.14
CA SER A 56 4.53 28.14 5.60
C SER A 56 4.13 28.09 7.08
N GLY A 57 4.39 26.98 7.77
CA GLY A 57 3.94 26.76 9.15
C GLY A 57 2.42 26.68 9.30
N ARG A 58 1.68 26.43 8.21
CA ARG A 58 0.21 26.28 8.23
C ARG A 58 -0.22 25.05 9.02
N VAL A 59 0.65 24.04 9.07
CA VAL A 59 0.44 22.80 9.81
C VAL A 59 1.51 22.66 10.90
N SER A 60 1.12 22.06 12.02
CA SER A 60 2.05 21.72 13.10
C SER A 60 2.43 20.24 12.98
N CYS A 61 3.73 19.96 12.96
CA CYS A 61 4.24 18.59 12.96
C CYS A 61 4.17 17.99 14.36
N ILE A 62 3.95 16.67 14.40
CA ILE A 62 4.15 15.89 15.62
C ILE A 62 5.60 15.40 15.63
N PRO A 63 6.35 15.55 16.74
CA PRO A 63 7.69 14.98 16.87
C PRO A 63 7.70 13.48 16.59
N TRP A 64 8.74 12.99 15.92
CA TRP A 64 8.85 11.58 15.53
C TRP A 64 8.80 10.64 16.74
N GLU A 65 9.41 11.05 17.86
CA GLU A 65 9.45 10.30 19.11
C GLU A 65 8.03 10.00 19.61
N GLU A 66 7.14 10.98 19.56
CA GLU A 66 5.74 10.85 19.97
C GLU A 66 4.96 9.91 19.03
N VAL A 67 5.17 10.03 17.71
CA VAL A 67 4.55 9.13 16.73
C VAL A 67 5.02 7.69 16.94
N ARG A 68 6.32 7.49 17.12
CA ARG A 68 6.93 6.18 17.35
C ARG A 68 6.40 5.52 18.63
N GLU A 69 6.29 6.27 19.72
CA GLU A 69 5.74 5.75 20.98
C GLU A 69 4.29 5.28 20.81
N ARG A 70 3.46 6.03 20.08
CA ARG A 70 2.08 5.64 19.77
C ARG A 70 2.02 4.35 18.95
N LEU A 71 2.83 4.24 17.89
CA LEU A 71 2.89 3.03 17.06
C LEU A 71 3.29 1.79 17.88
N MET A 72 4.29 1.93 18.75
CA MET A 72 4.77 0.84 19.61
C MET A 72 3.76 0.44 20.68
N ARG A 73 2.94 1.39 21.17
CA ARG A 73 1.83 1.10 22.08
C ARG A 73 0.73 0.31 21.38
N ASN A 74 0.27 0.78 20.22
CA ASN A 74 -0.81 0.12 19.47
C ASN A 74 -0.43 -1.31 19.04
N SER A 75 0.84 -1.54 18.68
CA SER A 75 1.33 -2.88 18.33
C SER A 75 1.37 -3.85 19.52
N ARG A 76 1.37 -3.35 20.77
CA ARG A 76 1.34 -4.17 21.99
C ARG A 76 -0.07 -4.47 22.47
N GLU A 77 -1.04 -3.64 22.11
CA GLU A 77 -2.46 -3.83 22.45
C GLU A 77 -3.19 -4.74 21.44
N ALA A 78 -2.63 -4.91 20.24
CA ALA A 78 -3.17 -5.74 19.17
C ALA A 78 -2.67 -7.20 19.16
N GLY A 79 -1.83 -7.59 20.13
CA GLY A 79 -1.29 -8.96 20.29
C GLY A 79 -1.80 -9.62 21.55
#